data_AF-A0A822H7W8-F1
#
_entry.id   AF-A0A822H7W8-F1
#
_cell.length_a   1.000
_cell.length_b   1.000
_cell.length_c   1.000
_cell.angle_alpha   90.00
_cell.angle_beta   90.00
_cell.angle_gamma   90.00
#
_symmetry.space_group_name_H-M   'P 1'
#
loop_
_entity.id
_entity.type
_entity.pdbx_description
1 polymer ?
#
loop_
_entity_poly.entity_id
_entity_poly.type
_entity_poly.pdbx_seq_one_letter_code
_entity_poly.pdbx_strand_id
1 'polypeptide(L)'
;HSTGIMHKFLSTAIALVLVSIIVNVQAEYKKLELTILSAPAIDITNVDVTPMPIINPGQAFLTFTANLKRPIKTIQTTLKINRAVSGINLPIRCYKVDGMEVGSCTYTDLCRV
;
A
#
# COMPACT_ATOMS: atom_id res chain seq x y z
N HIS A 1 16.45 -30.98 -46.47
CA HIS A 1 15.66 -29.73 -46.41
C HIS A 1 14.53 -29.75 -45.36
N SER A 2 14.58 -30.60 -44.32
CA SER A 2 13.45 -30.82 -43.38
C SER A 2 13.74 -30.41 -41.93
N THR A 3 15.01 -30.30 -41.52
CA THR A 3 15.43 -29.95 -40.15
C THR A 3 15.28 -28.46 -39.80
N GLY A 4 15.26 -27.57 -40.79
CA GLY A 4 15.16 -26.12 -40.58
C GLY A 4 13.75 -25.61 -40.22
N ILE A 5 12.71 -26.42 -40.45
CA ILE A 5 11.32 -26.02 -40.22
C ILE A 5 10.95 -26.27 -38.75
N MET A 6 11.33 -27.42 -38.19
CA MET A 6 11.04 -27.80 -36.80
C MET A 6 11.69 -26.85 -35.78
N HIS A 7 12.90 -26.36 -36.07
CA HIS A 7 13.62 -25.42 -35.20
C HIS A 7 12.95 -24.04 -35.15
N LYS A 8 12.30 -23.62 -36.24
CA LYS A 8 11.55 -22.36 -36.31
C LYS A 8 10.26 -22.44 -35.50
N PHE A 9 9.55 -23.57 -35.55
CA PHE A 9 8.33 -23.78 -34.75
C PHE A 9 8.61 -23.86 -33.24
N LEU A 10 9.70 -24.51 -32.84
CA LEU A 10 10.09 -24.57 -31.43
C LEU A 10 10.50 -23.18 -30.90
N SER A 11 11.22 -22.40 -31.71
CA SER A 11 11.64 -21.04 -31.36
C SER A 11 10.45 -20.07 -31.24
N THR A 12 9.44 -20.16 -32.10
CA THR A 12 8.25 -19.31 -32.02
C THR A 12 7.35 -19.67 -30.84
N ALA A 13 7.21 -20.97 -30.52
CA ALA A 13 6.46 -21.41 -29.35
C ALA A 13 7.09 -20.90 -28.04
N ILE A 14 8.42 -20.99 -27.91
CA ILE A 14 9.15 -20.47 -26.74
C ILE A 14 9.00 -18.95 -26.62
N ALA A 15 9.06 -18.22 -27.74
CA ALA A 15 8.87 -16.77 -27.75
C ALA A 15 7.45 -16.36 -27.30
N LEU A 16 6.41 -17.10 -27.73
CA LEU A 16 5.02 -16.83 -27.31
C LEU A 16 4.81 -17.10 -25.82
N VAL A 17 5.43 -18.15 -25.27
CA VAL A 17 5.40 -18.44 -23.83
C VAL A 17 6.12 -17.35 -23.04
N LEU A 18 7.30 -16.92 -23.48
CA LEU A 18 8.03 -15.82 -22.83
C LEU A 18 7.26 -14.49 -22.87
N VAL A 19 6.65 -14.14 -24.00
CA VAL A 19 5.84 -12.92 -24.12
C VAL A 19 4.66 -12.97 -23.15
N SER A 20 3.92 -14.09 -23.09
CA SER A 20 2.79 -14.24 -22.18
C SER A 20 3.18 -14.22 -20.70
N ILE A 21 4.38 -14.69 -20.35
CA ILE A 21 4.91 -14.53 -18.98
C ILE A 21 5.23 -13.04 -18.70
N ILE A 22 5.83 -12.32 -19.66
CA ILE A 22 6.22 -10.91 -19.48
C ILE A 22 4.98 -10.00 -19.35
N VAL A 23 3.88 -10.25 -20.09
CA VAL A 23 2.67 -9.41 -19.98
C VAL A 23 1.99 -9.57 -18.61
N ASN A 24 2.09 -10.76 -17.99
CA ASN A 24 1.48 -11.03 -16.69
C ASN A 24 2.30 -10.52 -15.49
N VAL A 25 3.55 -10.07 -15.69
CA VAL A 25 4.45 -9.59 -14.61
C VAL A 25 4.27 -8.10 -14.31
N GLN A 26 3.42 -7.39 -15.05
CA GLN A 26 3.04 -6.03 -14.70
C GLN A 26 1.90 -6.08 -13.67
N ALA A 27 2.23 -6.47 -12.44
CA ALA A 27 1.39 -6.17 -11.30
C ALA A 27 1.30 -4.65 -11.19
N GLU A 28 0.22 -4.07 -11.71
CA GLU A 28 -0.05 -2.65 -11.66
C GLU A 28 -0.14 -2.24 -10.18
N TYR A 29 0.93 -1.61 -9.68
CA TYR A 29 0.99 -1.18 -8.30
C TYR A 29 -0.06 -0.10 -8.11
N LYS A 30 -1.08 -0.40 -7.29
CA LYS A 30 -2.11 0.59 -6.98
C LYS A 30 -1.46 1.77 -6.27
N LYS A 31 -1.66 2.97 -6.83
CA LYS A 31 -1.37 4.22 -6.14
C LYS A 31 -2.18 4.26 -4.84
N LEU A 32 -1.69 4.98 -3.84
CA LEU A 32 -2.46 5.26 -2.63
C LEU A 32 -3.78 5.94 -3.03
N GLU A 33 -4.89 5.23 -2.84
CA GLU A 33 -6.23 5.79 -2.95
C GLU A 33 -6.64 6.26 -1.55
N LEU A 34 -6.86 7.57 -1.41
CA LEU A 34 -7.27 8.17 -0.15
C LEU A 34 -8.64 8.81 -0.31
N THR A 35 -9.56 8.46 0.60
CA THR A 35 -10.81 9.19 0.79
C THR A 35 -10.80 9.79 2.18
N ILE A 36 -10.87 11.11 2.26
CA ILE A 36 -10.87 11.84 3.52
C ILE A 36 -12.32 12.08 3.93
N LEU A 37 -12.75 11.38 4.98
CA LEU A 37 -14.02 11.67 5.64
C LEU A 37 -13.83 12.93 6.47
N SER A 38 -14.69 13.93 6.28
CA SER A 38 -14.53 15.24 6.91
C SER A 38 -14.41 15.12 8.43
N ALA A 39 -13.35 15.71 8.98
CA ALA A 39 -13.18 15.84 10.42
C ALA A 39 -13.53 17.28 10.84
N PRO A 40 -14.31 17.47 11.92
CA PRO A 40 -14.75 18.82 12.32
C PRO A 40 -13.60 19.73 12.79
N ALA A 41 -12.44 19.17 13.12
CA ALA A 41 -11.30 19.89 13.70
C ALA A 41 -10.15 20.15 12.71
N ILE A 42 -10.04 19.35 11.65
CA ILE A 42 -8.89 19.31 10.76
C ILE A 42 -9.34 19.00 9.34
N ASP A 43 -8.86 19.80 8.39
CA ASP A 43 -8.95 19.48 6.98
C ASP A 43 -7.58 19.00 6.51
N ILE A 44 -7.52 17.82 5.92
CA ILE A 44 -6.31 17.27 5.33
C ILE A 44 -6.49 17.26 3.82
N THR A 45 -5.48 17.72 3.08
CA THR A 45 -5.46 17.73 1.61
C THR A 45 -4.07 17.37 1.10
N ASN A 46 -3.94 17.10 -0.21
CA ASN A 46 -2.67 16.84 -0.88
C ASN A 46 -1.82 15.73 -0.23
N VAL A 47 -2.46 14.62 0.17
CA VAL A 47 -1.74 13.49 0.76
C VAL A 47 -1.05 12.69 -0.34
N ASP A 48 0.27 12.58 -0.26
CA ASP A 48 1.10 11.80 -1.17
C ASP A 48 2.14 10.98 -0.39
N VAL A 49 2.43 9.78 -0.87
CA VAL A 49 3.41 8.87 -0.29
C VAL A 49 4.36 8.38 -1.37
N THR A 50 5.66 8.58 -1.18
CA THR A 50 6.72 8.22 -2.13
C THR A 50 7.87 7.48 -1.42
N PRO A 51 8.41 6.37 -1.98
CA PRO A 51 7.98 5.70 -3.21
C PRO A 51 6.72 4.85 -3.00
N MET A 52 6.04 4.55 -4.10
CA MET A 52 4.96 3.57 -4.15
C MET A 52 5.34 2.44 -5.13
N PRO A 53 5.30 1.15 -4.74
CA PRO A 53 4.97 0.66 -3.39
C PRO A 53 6.04 1.07 -2.36
N ILE A 54 5.64 1.17 -1.09
CA ILE A 54 6.57 1.40 0.01
C ILE A 54 7.49 0.18 0.11
N ILE A 55 8.81 0.41 0.09
CA ILE A 55 9.83 -0.62 0.17
C ILE A 55 10.31 -0.72 1.63
N ASN A 56 10.28 -1.92 2.21
CA ASN A 56 10.73 -2.19 3.58
C ASN A 56 11.75 -3.36 3.59
N PRO A 57 12.97 -3.20 4.17
CA PRO A 57 13.51 -1.98 4.77
C PRO A 57 13.77 -0.89 3.73
N GLY A 58 13.52 0.36 4.08
CA GLY A 58 13.66 1.49 3.17
C GLY A 58 13.12 2.79 3.77
N GLN A 59 13.29 3.88 3.03
CA GLN A 59 12.72 5.18 3.39
C GLN A 59 11.45 5.43 2.60
N ALA A 60 10.47 6.05 3.26
CA ALA A 60 9.26 6.56 2.63
C ALA A 60 9.01 8.00 3.12
N PHE A 61 8.49 8.81 2.22
CA PHE A 61 8.17 10.21 2.44
C PHE A 61 6.65 10.37 2.36
N LEU A 62 6.07 10.97 3.39
CA LEU A 62 4.66 11.33 3.46
C LEU A 62 4.58 12.86 3.36
N THR A 63 3.90 13.35 2.33
CA THR A 63 3.59 14.78 2.18
C THR A 63 2.10 14.98 2.36
N PHE A 64 1.68 15.98 3.13
CA PHE A 64 0.29 16.37 3.27
C PHE A 64 0.18 17.84 3.66
N THR A 65 -0.96 18.44 3.37
CA THR A 65 -1.37 19.75 3.90
C THR A 65 -2.44 19.53 4.96
N ALA A 66 -2.29 20.16 6.12
CA ALA A 66 -3.27 20.14 7.19
C ALA A 66 -3.67 21.56 7.59
N ASN A 67 -4.97 21.83 7.63
CA ASN A 67 -5.52 23.06 8.18
C ASN A 67 -6.26 22.75 9.48
N LEU A 68 -5.80 23.34 10.58
CA LEU A 68 -6.39 23.18 11.90
C LEU A 68 -7.43 24.27 12.13
N LYS A 69 -8.70 23.87 12.20
CA LYS A 69 -9.81 24.79 12.49
C LYS A 69 -9.86 25.22 13.96
N ARG A 70 -9.21 24.46 14.83
CA ARG A 70 -9.15 24.68 16.28
C ARG A 70 -7.89 24.05 16.89
N PRO A 71 -7.46 24.51 18.07
CA PRO A 71 -6.36 23.87 18.80
C PRO A 71 -6.64 22.39 19.08
N ILE A 72 -5.64 21.55 18.85
CA ILE A 72 -5.65 20.14 19.22
C ILE A 72 -5.31 20.04 20.70
N LYS A 73 -6.17 19.42 21.52
CA LYS A 73 -5.90 19.14 22.94
C LYS A 73 -5.60 17.66 23.16
N THR A 74 -6.63 16.83 23.04
CA THR A 74 -6.54 15.38 23.22
C THR A 74 -7.15 14.74 21.98
N ILE A 75 -6.39 13.86 21.33
CA ILE A 75 -6.86 13.11 20.18
C ILE A 75 -6.85 11.64 20.57
N GLN A 76 -8.05 11.10 20.70
CA GLN A 76 -8.24 9.66 20.61
C GLN A 76 -8.29 9.28 19.13
N THR A 77 -7.39 8.41 18.70
CA THR A 77 -7.30 7.94 17.31
C THR A 77 -7.57 6.45 17.27
N THR A 78 -8.52 6.02 16.45
CA THR A 78 -8.72 4.59 16.15
C THR A 78 -8.21 4.30 14.75
N LEU A 79 -7.21 3.42 14.66
CA LEU A 79 -6.67 2.94 13.40
C LEU A 79 -7.29 1.57 13.08
N LYS A 80 -7.72 1.38 11.84
CA LYS A 80 -8.18 0.08 11.33
C LYS A 80 -7.39 -0.26 10.08
N ILE A 81 -6.64 -1.35 10.12
CA ILE A 81 -5.79 -1.82 9.03
C ILE A 81 -6.32 -3.16 8.55
N ASN A 82 -6.64 -3.25 7.26
CA ASN A 82 -7.01 -4.49 6.59
C ASN A 82 -5.96 -4.83 5.54
N ARG A 83 -5.59 -6.11 5.45
CA ARG A 83 -4.74 -6.64 4.39
C ARG A 83 -5.62 -7.37 3.38
N ALA A 84 -5.57 -6.96 2.12
CA ALA A 84 -6.14 -7.73 1.03
C ALA A 84 -5.20 -8.87 0.65
N VAL A 85 -5.66 -10.12 0.73
CA VAL A 85 -4.93 -11.30 0.27
C VAL A 85 -5.92 -12.18 -0.49
N SER A 86 -5.63 -12.45 -1.77
CA SER A 86 -6.46 -13.31 -2.64
C SER A 86 -7.95 -12.92 -2.65
N GLY A 87 -8.25 -11.61 -2.65
CA GLY A 87 -9.62 -11.08 -2.66
C GLY A 87 -10.33 -11.05 -1.29
N ILE A 88 -9.69 -11.53 -0.22
CA ILE A 88 -10.22 -11.48 1.15
C ILE A 88 -9.57 -10.32 1.90
N ASN A 89 -10.38 -9.52 2.60
CA ASN A 89 -9.90 -8.47 3.50
C ASN A 89 -9.74 -9.03 4.92
N LEU A 90 -8.50 -9.17 5.36
CA LEU A 90 -8.16 -9.68 6.68
C LEU A 90 -7.76 -8.52 7.61
N PRO A 91 -8.45 -8.31 8.74
CA PRO A 91 -8.07 -7.28 9.70
C PRO A 91 -6.75 -7.65 10.38
N ILE A 92 -5.83 -6.69 10.42
CA ILE A 92 -4.62 -6.80 11.24
C ILE A 92 -5.01 -6.42 12.66
N ARG A 93 -4.94 -7.39 13.58
CA ARG A 93 -5.28 -7.19 15.00
C ARG A 93 -4.33 -6.19 15.65
N CYS A 94 -4.74 -5.60 16.77
CA CYS A 94 -3.83 -4.86 17.63
C CYS A 94 -2.89 -5.84 18.36
N TYR A 95 -1.58 -5.59 18.32
CA TYR A 95 -0.57 -6.35 19.06
C TYR A 95 0.58 -5.43 19.49
N LYS A 96 1.45 -5.90 20.39
CA LYS A 96 2.60 -5.12 20.87
C LYS A 96 3.91 -5.61 20.24
N VAL A 97 4.76 -4.66 19.84
CA VAL A 97 6.15 -4.90 19.39
C VAL A 97 7.02 -3.90 20.14
N ASP A 98 8.01 -4.39 20.89
CA ASP A 98 8.92 -3.56 21.69
C ASP A 98 8.20 -2.54 22.58
N GLY A 99 7.06 -2.94 23.17
CA GLY A 99 6.23 -2.11 24.03
C GLY A 99 5.27 -1.15 23.30
N MET A 100 5.36 -1.03 21.98
CA MET A 100 4.52 -0.16 21.15
C MET A 100 3.33 -0.93 20.55
N GLU A 101 2.16 -0.29 20.50
CA GLU A 101 0.97 -0.85 19.86
C GLU A 101 1.08 -0.74 18.33
N VAL A 102 0.82 -1.86 17.64
CA VAL A 102 0.90 -1.98 16.17
C VAL A 102 -0.36 -2.69 15.67
N GLY A 103 -0.91 -2.21 14.54
CA GLY A 103 -2.09 -2.78 13.90
C GLY A 103 -3.36 -1.95 14.11
N SER A 104 -4.52 -2.62 14.13
CA SER A 104 -5.82 -1.96 14.34
C SER A 104 -6.07 -1.67 15.82
N CYS A 105 -5.49 -0.58 16.34
CA CYS A 105 -5.53 -0.19 17.75
C CYS A 105 -6.31 1.11 17.98
N THR A 106 -6.71 1.36 19.24
CA THR A 106 -7.24 2.65 19.69
C THR A 106 -6.19 3.34 20.56
N TYR A 107 -5.59 4.39 20.01
CA TYR A 107 -4.61 5.23 20.67
C TYR A 107 -5.35 6.31 21.45
N THR A 108 -5.22 6.30 22.78
CA THR A 108 -6.04 7.11 23.69
C THR A 108 -5.53 8.53 23.87
N ASP A 109 -4.22 8.75 23.74
CA ASP A 109 -3.62 10.07 23.82
C ASP A 109 -2.31 10.13 23.04
N LEU A 110 -2.38 10.60 21.79
CA LEU A 110 -1.18 10.84 20.97
C LEU A 110 -0.33 12.03 21.45
N CYS A 111 -0.81 12.81 22.42
CA CYS A 111 -0.11 13.98 22.96
C CYS A 111 0.62 13.69 24.28
N ARG A 112 0.41 12.52 24.88
CA ARG A 112 1.20 12.00 26.01
C ARG A 112 2.33 11.12 25.48
N VAL A 113 3.37 11.76 24.94
CA VAL A 113 4.67 11.12 24.68
C VAL A 113 5.55 11.27 25.92
#